data_AF-A0A117L674-F1
#
_entry.id   AF-A0A117L674-F1
#
_cell.length_a   1.000
_cell.length_b   1.000
_cell.length_c   1.000
_cell.angle_alpha   90.00
_cell.angle_beta   90.00
_cell.angle_gamma   90.00
#
_symmetry.space_group_name_H-M   'P 1'
#
loop_
_entity.id
_entity.type
_entity.pdbx_description
1 polymer ?
#
loop_
_entity_poly.entity_id
_entity_poly.type
_entity_poly.pdbx_seq_one_letter_code
_entity_poly.pdbx_strand_id
1 'polypeptide(L)'
;MQNLKRNGQNTNNKDFLFLKIIFKYLLVVGLLGALMSAIKIKNLTKSYGNFLALKGINLEIEEGEIFALLGPNGAGKTTLIRILAEGLKFDSGDIEVFEEKLSKKTARLIGYVPQESISYDLLTVEENLGFYADLYNAPMEKVKELIKRFDLPSKKKAK
;
A
#
# COMPACT_ATOMS: atom_id res chain seq x y z
N MET A 1 16.45 35.91 -56.61
CA MET A 1 16.41 36.93 -55.54
C MET A 1 15.12 36.77 -54.75
N GLN A 2 15.17 36.13 -53.59
CA GLN A 2 14.23 36.36 -52.47
C GLN A 2 14.94 35.88 -51.20
N ASN A 3 15.30 36.85 -50.36
CA ASN A 3 15.67 36.65 -48.96
C ASN A 3 14.43 36.19 -48.18
N LEU A 4 14.59 35.40 -47.12
CA LEU A 4 14.25 35.83 -45.75
C LEU A 4 14.50 34.72 -44.71
N LYS A 5 15.59 34.93 -43.97
CA LYS A 5 15.78 34.73 -42.52
C LYS A 5 15.55 33.32 -41.94
N ARG A 6 16.68 32.71 -41.59
CA ARG A 6 16.86 31.85 -40.41
C ARG A 6 16.24 32.53 -39.18
N ASN A 7 15.12 32.01 -38.67
CA ASN A 7 14.68 32.32 -37.30
C ASN A 7 15.51 31.47 -36.33
N GLY A 8 16.58 32.09 -35.85
CA GLY A 8 17.37 31.62 -34.73
C GLY A 8 16.52 31.51 -33.48
N GLN A 9 16.84 30.49 -32.70
CA GLN A 9 16.19 30.09 -31.47
C GLN A 9 16.04 31.26 -30.49
N ASN A 10 14.80 31.55 -30.11
CA ASN A 10 14.47 32.25 -28.88
C ASN A 10 13.53 31.36 -28.06
N THR A 11 13.99 30.15 -27.73
CA THR A 11 13.42 29.36 -26.63
C THR A 11 13.77 30.11 -25.36
N ASN A 12 12.76 30.75 -24.78
CA ASN A 12 12.93 31.77 -23.75
C ASN A 12 13.53 31.16 -22.48
N ASN A 13 14.40 31.93 -21.81
CA ASN A 13 14.88 31.66 -20.44
C ASN A 13 13.72 31.37 -19.45
N LYS A 14 12.51 31.86 -19.77
CA LYS A 14 11.26 31.57 -19.05
C LYS A 14 10.82 30.10 -19.12
N ASP A 15 11.00 29.43 -20.25
CA ASP A 15 10.64 28.01 -20.41
C ASP A 15 11.58 27.12 -19.57
N PHE A 16 12.86 27.51 -19.52
CA PHE A 16 13.86 26.85 -18.68
C PHE A 16 13.63 27.11 -17.19
N LEU A 17 13.24 28.34 -16.81
CA LEU A 17 12.84 28.67 -15.44
C LEU A 17 11.59 27.88 -15.01
N PHE A 18 10.60 27.78 -15.89
CA PHE A 18 9.37 27.01 -15.65
C PHE A 18 9.67 25.51 -15.46
N LEU A 19 10.50 24.92 -16.32
CA LEU A 19 10.91 23.51 -16.18
C LEU A 19 11.71 23.27 -14.90
N LYS A 20 12.59 24.20 -14.50
CA LYS A 20 13.29 24.16 -13.21
C LYS A 20 12.34 24.22 -12.02
N ILE A 21 11.30 25.05 -12.10
CA ILE A 21 10.26 25.14 -11.06
C ILE A 21 9.50 23.81 -10.96
N ILE A 22 9.06 23.23 -12.08
CA ILE A 22 8.37 21.94 -12.10
C ILE A 22 9.26 20.84 -11.52
N PHE A 23 10.52 20.75 -11.96
CA PHE A 23 11.45 19.74 -11.46
C PHE A 23 11.72 19.89 -9.95
N LYS A 24 11.90 21.13 -9.48
CA LYS A 24 12.03 21.42 -8.05
C LYS A 24 10.77 21.03 -7.27
N TYR A 25 9.59 21.30 -7.81
CA TYR A 25 8.32 20.89 -7.21
C TYR A 25 8.18 19.38 -7.16
N LEU A 26 8.48 18.68 -8.25
CA LEU A 26 8.44 17.22 -8.33
C LEU A 26 9.43 16.57 -7.36
N LEU A 27 10.64 17.14 -7.23
CA LEU A 27 11.63 16.68 -6.26
C LEU A 27 11.12 16.89 -4.83
N VAL A 28 10.58 18.07 -4.51
CA VAL A 28 10.02 18.35 -3.16
C VAL A 28 8.84 17.44 -2.85
N VAL A 29 7.92 17.20 -3.78
CA VAL A 29 6.80 16.28 -3.60
C VAL A 29 7.29 14.84 -3.43
N GLY A 30 8.28 14.41 -4.21
CA GLY A 30 8.91 13.09 -4.05
C GLY A 30 9.62 12.93 -2.70
N LEU A 31 10.26 14.00 -2.21
CA LEU A 31 10.91 14.02 -0.90
C LEU A 31 9.90 14.00 0.25
N LEU A 32 8.77 14.71 0.10
CA LEU A 32 7.67 14.69 1.06
C LEU A 32 7.00 13.31 1.11
N GLY A 33 6.80 12.66 -0.05
CA GLY A 33 6.33 11.27 -0.08
C GLY A 33 7.30 10.30 0.59
N ALA A 34 8.61 10.56 0.50
CA ALA A 34 9.64 9.77 1.19
C ALA A 34 9.74 10.05 2.70
N LEU A 35 9.03 11.06 3.22
CA LEU A 35 8.98 11.41 4.64
C LEU A 35 7.66 10.98 5.31
N MET A 36 6.73 10.40 4.54
CA MET A 36 5.45 9.94 5.05
C MET A 36 5.57 8.52 5.60
N SER A 37 5.27 8.37 6.88
CA SER A 37 5.18 7.05 7.50
C SER A 37 3.88 6.35 7.05
N ALA A 38 4.03 5.20 6.40
CA ALA A 38 2.91 4.34 6.03
C ALA A 38 2.33 3.62 7.25
N ILE A 39 3.18 3.17 8.18
CA ILE A 39 2.76 2.53 9.44
C ILE A 39 3.64 3.05 10.57
N LYS A 40 3.03 3.58 11.62
CA LYS A 40 3.72 3.99 12.86
C LYS A 40 3.08 3.31 14.05
N ILE A 41 3.88 2.66 14.88
CA ILE A 41 3.45 1.91 16.06
C ILE A 41 4.27 2.37 17.25
N LYS A 42 3.59 2.74 18.34
CA LYS A 42 4.21 3.14 19.60
C LYS A 42 3.74 2.26 20.75
N ASN A 43 4.68 1.62 21.41
CA ASN A 43 4.48 0.81 22.62
C ASN A 43 3.31 -0.21 22.54
N LEU A 44 3.11 -0.84 21.38
CA LEU A 44 1.99 -1.74 21.16
C LEU A 44 2.12 -3.02 21.98
N THR A 45 1.08 -3.30 22.76
CA THR A 45 1.01 -4.46 23.65
C THR A 45 -0.25 -5.28 23.38
N LYS A 46 -0.08 -6.61 23.37
CA LYS A 46 -1.18 -7.56 23.19
C LYS A 46 -0.96 -8.81 24.03
N SER A 47 -1.98 -9.19 24.79
CA SER A 47 -2.05 -10.41 25.59
C SER A 47 -3.24 -11.28 25.21
N TYR A 48 -3.07 -12.58 25.45
CA TYR A 48 -4.12 -13.59 25.40
C TYR A 48 -4.13 -14.31 26.74
N GLY A 49 -5.05 -13.89 27.63
CA GLY A 49 -5.02 -14.33 29.03
C GLY A 49 -3.67 -13.97 29.67
N ASN A 50 -2.95 -14.97 30.16
CA ASN A 50 -1.64 -14.78 30.80
C ASN A 50 -0.47 -14.73 29.80
N PHE A 51 -0.71 -14.93 28.50
CA PHE A 51 0.35 -14.94 27.49
C PHE A 51 0.50 -13.57 26.82
N LEU A 52 1.67 -12.95 26.96
CA LEU A 52 1.98 -11.64 26.37
C LEU A 52 2.58 -11.83 24.95
N ALA A 53 1.73 -11.73 23.93
CA ALA A 53 2.08 -11.95 22.52
C ALA A 53 2.87 -10.79 21.90
N LEU A 54 2.56 -9.54 22.24
CA LEU A 54 3.31 -8.35 21.84
C LEU A 54 3.70 -7.56 23.08
N LYS A 55 4.97 -7.15 23.16
CA LYS A 55 5.60 -6.58 24.36
C LYS A 55 6.14 -5.17 24.08
N GLY A 56 5.27 -4.16 24.02
CA GLY A 56 5.70 -2.77 23.79
C GLY A 56 6.41 -2.57 22.45
N ILE A 57 5.84 -3.05 21.36
CA ILE A 57 6.42 -2.95 20.02
C ILE A 57 6.44 -1.49 19.57
N ASN A 58 7.59 -1.03 19.08
CA ASN A 58 7.77 0.24 18.39
C ASN A 58 8.25 -0.07 16.97
N LEU A 59 7.57 0.46 15.98
CA LEU A 59 7.83 0.19 14.56
C LEU A 59 7.42 1.40 13.74
N GLU A 60 8.25 1.76 12.77
CA GLU A 60 7.96 2.79 11.78
C GLU A 60 8.34 2.21 10.42
N ILE A 61 7.40 2.27 9.47
CA ILE A 61 7.57 1.81 8.09
C ILE A 61 7.23 3.00 7.19
N GLU A 62 8.15 3.36 6.32
CA GLU A 62 7.98 4.49 5.39
C GLU A 62 7.14 4.10 4.17
N GLU A 63 6.49 5.07 3.53
CA GLU A 63 5.81 4.83 2.26
C GLU A 63 6.78 4.34 1.18
N GLY A 64 6.45 3.22 0.55
CA GLY A 64 7.28 2.57 -0.47
C GLY A 64 8.37 1.66 0.08
N GLU A 65 8.50 1.53 1.41
CA GLU A 65 9.46 0.62 2.03
C GLU A 65 9.02 -0.85 1.91
N ILE A 66 9.98 -1.74 1.64
CA ILE A 66 9.79 -3.19 1.77
C ILE A 66 10.31 -3.60 3.15
N PHE A 67 9.38 -3.89 4.06
CA PHE A 67 9.68 -4.32 5.41
C PHE A 67 9.45 -5.82 5.62
N ALA A 68 10.36 -6.51 6.30
CA ALA A 68 10.25 -7.95 6.60
C ALA A 68 10.22 -8.21 8.11
N LEU A 69 9.15 -8.84 8.60
CA LEU A 69 9.02 -9.23 10.00
C LEU A 69 9.51 -10.66 10.23
N LEU A 70 10.67 -10.82 10.87
CA LEU A 70 11.33 -12.10 11.09
C LEU A 70 11.30 -12.52 12.56
N GLY A 71 11.24 -13.83 12.81
CA GLY A 71 11.28 -14.40 14.17
C GLY A 71 10.73 -15.82 14.24
N PRO A 72 10.90 -16.53 15.37
CA PRO A 72 10.41 -17.90 15.54
C PRO A 72 8.88 -17.98 15.57
N ASN A 73 8.35 -19.21 15.52
CA ASN A 73 6.92 -19.45 15.75
C ASN A 73 6.52 -18.98 17.15
N GLY A 74 5.37 -18.33 17.26
CA GLY A 74 4.90 -17.74 18.51
C GLY A 74 5.50 -16.36 18.86
N ALA A 75 6.39 -15.80 18.05
CA ALA A 75 6.97 -14.46 18.29
C ALA A 75 5.98 -13.27 18.13
N GLY A 76 4.71 -13.53 17.82
CA GLY A 76 3.68 -12.49 17.68
C GLY A 76 3.57 -11.88 16.27
N LYS A 77 4.28 -12.40 15.26
CA LYS A 77 4.24 -11.89 13.88
C LYS A 77 2.82 -11.83 13.31
N THR A 78 2.13 -12.96 13.34
CA THR A 78 0.74 -13.05 12.90
C THR A 78 -0.16 -12.17 13.76
N THR A 79 0.07 -12.08 15.07
CA THR A 79 -0.69 -11.19 15.96
C THR A 79 -0.57 -9.72 15.53
N LEU A 80 0.64 -9.26 15.20
CA LEU A 80 0.87 -7.91 14.71
C LEU A 80 0.14 -7.65 13.38
N ILE A 81 0.27 -8.57 12.42
CA ILE A 81 -0.40 -8.45 11.11
C ILE A 81 -1.92 -8.41 11.27
N ARG A 82 -2.49 -9.24 12.14
CA ARG A 82 -3.94 -9.26 12.40
C ARG A 82 -4.45 -8.00 13.09
N ILE A 83 -3.64 -7.36 13.94
CA ILE A 83 -4.00 -6.05 14.52
C ILE A 83 -4.11 -5.01 13.41
N LEU A 84 -3.12 -4.96 12.52
CA LEU A 84 -3.05 -3.98 11.43
C LEU A 84 -4.15 -4.20 10.38
N ALA A 85 -4.31 -5.42 9.89
CA ALA A 85 -5.15 -5.73 8.73
C ALA A 85 -6.54 -6.30 9.06
N GLU A 86 -6.66 -7.09 10.14
CA GLU A 86 -7.93 -7.76 10.51
C GLU A 86 -8.70 -7.02 11.61
N GLY A 87 -8.16 -5.92 12.15
CA GLY A 87 -8.79 -5.17 13.23
C GLY A 87 -8.84 -5.91 14.57
N LEU A 88 -7.89 -6.83 14.81
CA LEU A 88 -7.73 -7.49 16.10
C LEU A 88 -7.48 -6.45 17.21
N LYS A 89 -8.26 -6.52 18.29
CA LYS A 89 -8.10 -5.61 19.44
C LYS A 89 -6.77 -5.85 20.15
N PHE A 90 -6.09 -4.78 20.52
CA PHE A 90 -4.88 -4.75 21.34
C PHE A 90 -5.13 -4.10 22.70
N ASP A 91 -4.19 -4.24 23.62
CA ASP A 91 -4.40 -3.89 25.02
C ASP A 91 -3.94 -2.46 25.33
N SER A 92 -2.84 -2.03 24.72
CA SER A 92 -2.32 -0.66 24.82
C SER A 92 -1.39 -0.30 23.66
N GLY A 93 -1.07 0.99 23.55
CA GLY A 93 -0.22 1.57 22.50
C GLY A 93 -1.03 2.36 21.47
N ASP A 94 -0.32 2.93 20.50
CA ASP A 94 -0.90 3.72 19.42
C ASP A 94 -0.42 3.20 18.07
N ILE A 95 -1.32 3.20 17.09
CA ILE A 95 -1.04 2.80 15.71
C ILE A 95 -1.60 3.89 14.79
N GLU A 96 -0.77 4.34 13.86
CA GLU A 96 -1.13 5.23 12.75
C GLU A 96 -0.84 4.52 11.42
N VAL A 97 -1.70 4.74 10.44
CA VAL A 97 -1.60 4.23 9.08
C VAL A 97 -1.76 5.43 8.14
N PHE A 98 -0.74 5.75 7.37
CA PHE A 98 -0.63 6.99 6.60
C PHE A 98 -0.96 8.23 7.45
N GLU A 99 -0.29 8.36 8.59
CA GLU A 99 -0.43 9.46 9.56
C GLU A 99 -1.84 9.62 10.19
N GLU A 100 -2.78 8.74 9.88
CA GLU A 100 -4.11 8.69 10.50
C GLU A 100 -4.20 7.55 11.53
N LYS A 101 -4.86 7.78 12.67
CA LYS A 101 -5.05 6.74 13.70
C LYS A 101 -5.71 5.48 13.10
N LEU A 102 -5.25 4.31 13.54
CA LEU A 102 -5.82 3.03 13.14
C LEU A 102 -7.32 2.98 13.48
N SER A 103 -8.12 2.70 12.46
CA SER A 103 -9.57 2.63 12.49
C SER A 103 -10.05 1.67 11.41
N LYS A 104 -11.36 1.38 11.38
CA LYS A 104 -11.94 0.59 10.28
C LYS A 104 -11.73 1.23 8.89
N LYS A 105 -11.62 2.57 8.83
CA LYS A 105 -11.38 3.31 7.58
C LYS A 105 -9.95 3.06 7.12
N THR A 106 -8.97 3.27 7.99
CA THR A 106 -7.55 3.15 7.64
C THR A 106 -7.11 1.70 7.46
N ALA A 107 -7.69 0.76 8.20
CA ALA A 107 -7.43 -0.68 8.00
C ALA A 107 -7.83 -1.16 6.59
N ARG A 108 -8.81 -0.52 5.93
CA ARG A 108 -9.19 -0.84 4.53
C ARG A 108 -8.12 -0.46 3.51
N LEU A 109 -7.14 0.38 3.89
CA LEU A 109 -6.00 0.74 3.06
C LEU A 109 -4.92 -0.36 3.06
N ILE A 110 -5.03 -1.34 3.96
CA ILE A 110 -4.06 -2.43 4.09
C ILE A 110 -4.61 -3.66 3.35
N GLY A 111 -3.89 -4.08 2.32
CA GLY A 111 -4.11 -5.38 1.68
C GLY A 111 -3.48 -6.48 2.51
N TYR A 112 -4.21 -7.58 2.74
CA TYR A 112 -3.71 -8.73 3.48
C TYR A 112 -3.94 -10.01 2.70
N VAL A 113 -2.86 -10.78 2.54
CA VAL A 113 -2.89 -12.11 1.95
C VAL A 113 -2.67 -13.10 3.11
N PRO A 114 -3.73 -13.81 3.55
CA PRO A 114 -3.61 -14.79 4.61
C PRO A 114 -2.76 -15.98 4.18
N GLN A 115 -2.24 -16.72 5.16
CA GLN A 115 -1.45 -17.93 4.94
C GLN A 115 -2.25 -19.03 4.23
N GLU A 116 -3.52 -19.18 4.58
CA GLU A 116 -4.44 -20.09 3.91
C GLU A 116 -5.21 -19.34 2.81
N SER A 117 -5.29 -19.93 1.63
CA SER A 117 -5.99 -19.32 0.49
C SER A 117 -7.49 -19.23 0.75
N ILE A 118 -8.02 -18.01 0.81
CA ILE A 118 -9.48 -17.76 0.82
C ILE A 118 -9.95 -17.67 -0.63
N SER A 119 -9.78 -18.75 -1.38
CA SER A 119 -10.37 -18.87 -2.72
C SER A 119 -11.73 -19.53 -2.60
N TYR A 120 -12.73 -18.96 -3.28
CA TYR A 120 -14.03 -19.62 -3.40
C TYR A 120 -13.92 -20.66 -4.51
N ASP A 121 -13.81 -21.93 -4.12
CA ASP A 121 -13.61 -23.07 -5.03
C ASP A 121 -14.74 -23.24 -6.06
N LEU A 122 -15.90 -22.64 -5.78
CA LEU A 122 -17.05 -22.63 -6.69
C LEU A 122 -16.94 -21.56 -7.79
N LEU A 123 -16.10 -20.55 -7.59
CA LEU A 123 -15.94 -19.38 -8.47
C LEU A 123 -14.68 -19.51 -9.34
N THR A 124 -14.76 -18.97 -10.56
CA THR A 124 -13.61 -18.75 -11.43
C THR A 124 -12.68 -17.68 -10.87
N VAL A 125 -11.45 -17.58 -11.38
CA VAL A 125 -10.51 -16.52 -10.96
C VAL A 125 -11.10 -15.13 -11.21
N GLU A 126 -11.76 -14.92 -12.34
CA GLU A 126 -12.42 -13.64 -12.67
C GLU A 126 -13.55 -13.31 -11.69
N GLU A 127 -14.38 -14.31 -11.33
CA GLU A 127 -15.46 -14.13 -10.36
C GLU A 127 -14.95 -13.89 -8.93
N ASN A 128 -13.87 -14.57 -8.51
CA ASN A 128 -13.22 -14.31 -7.22
C ASN A 128 -12.71 -12.87 -7.15
N LEU A 129 -11.96 -12.43 -8.16
CA LEU A 129 -11.44 -11.06 -8.21
C LEU A 129 -12.55 -10.02 -8.34
N GLY A 130 -13.60 -10.32 -9.10
CA GLY A 130 -14.81 -9.49 -9.21
C GLY A 130 -15.51 -9.32 -7.86
N PHE A 131 -15.67 -10.39 -7.09
CA PHE A 131 -16.24 -10.34 -5.75
C PHE A 131 -15.44 -9.40 -4.82
N TYR A 132 -14.10 -9.48 -4.84
CA TYR A 132 -13.28 -8.54 -4.07
C TYR A 132 -13.37 -7.11 -4.61
N ALA A 133 -13.44 -6.92 -5.93
CA ALA A 133 -13.62 -5.60 -6.52
C ALA A 133 -14.91 -4.94 -6.01
N ASP A 134 -16.02 -5.69 -5.95
CA ASP A 134 -17.27 -5.19 -5.40
C ASP A 134 -17.16 -4.83 -3.91
N LEU A 135 -16.51 -5.69 -3.10
CA LEU A 135 -16.30 -5.42 -1.66
C LEU A 135 -15.47 -4.15 -1.40
N TYR A 136 -14.49 -3.88 -2.25
CA TYR A 136 -13.58 -2.74 -2.12
C TYR A 136 -13.98 -1.53 -2.99
N ASN A 137 -15.13 -1.58 -3.68
CA ASN A 137 -15.57 -0.56 -4.64
C ASN A 137 -14.52 -0.26 -5.72
N ALA A 138 -13.84 -1.29 -6.21
CA ALA A 138 -12.86 -1.19 -7.28
C ALA A 138 -13.50 -1.43 -8.66
N PRO A 139 -13.02 -0.77 -9.72
CA PRO A 139 -13.55 -0.93 -11.06
C PRO A 139 -13.20 -2.30 -11.64
N MET A 140 -14.12 -2.87 -12.46
CA MET A 140 -13.92 -4.16 -13.12
C MET A 140 -12.74 -4.14 -14.11
N GLU A 141 -12.40 -2.97 -14.63
CA GLU A 141 -11.20 -2.72 -15.43
C GLU A 141 -9.93 -3.13 -14.67
N LYS A 142 -9.90 -2.91 -13.35
CA LYS A 142 -8.78 -3.32 -12.51
C LYS A 142 -8.66 -4.83 -12.43
N VAL A 143 -9.78 -5.55 -12.34
CA VAL A 143 -9.78 -7.02 -12.36
C VAL A 143 -9.17 -7.55 -13.66
N LYS A 144 -9.62 -7.03 -14.80
CA LYS A 144 -9.10 -7.41 -16.13
C LYS A 144 -7.61 -7.08 -16.27
N GLU A 145 -7.18 -5.93 -15.76
CA GLU A 145 -5.77 -5.54 -15.70
C GLU A 145 -4.94 -6.55 -14.90
N LEU A 146 -5.39 -6.92 -13.69
CA LEU A 146 -4.68 -7.85 -12.80
C LEU A 146 -4.60 -9.26 -13.41
N ILE A 147 -5.67 -9.76 -14.01
CA ILE A 147 -5.69 -11.05 -14.71
C ILE A 147 -4.61 -11.07 -15.80
N LYS A 148 -4.54 -10.02 -16.61
CA LYS A 148 -3.52 -9.92 -17.67
C LYS A 148 -2.12 -9.76 -17.11
N ARG A 149 -1.95 -8.91 -16.09
CA ARG A 149 -0.65 -8.58 -15.49
C ARG A 149 0.02 -9.78 -14.83
N PHE A 150 -0.76 -10.64 -14.20
CA PHE A 150 -0.27 -11.81 -13.48
C PHE A 150 -0.51 -13.14 -14.23
N ASP A 151 -0.91 -13.07 -15.50
CA ASP A 151 -1.17 -14.23 -16.36
C ASP A 151 -2.10 -15.28 -15.70
N LEU A 152 -3.20 -14.80 -15.12
CA LEU A 152 -4.12 -15.65 -14.36
C LEU A 152 -5.13 -16.37 -15.27
N PRO A 153 -5.47 -17.64 -15.00
CA PRO A 153 -6.42 -18.40 -15.80
C PRO A 153 -7.87 -17.99 -15.51
N SER A 154 -8.35 -16.94 -16.16
CA SER A 154 -9.62 -16.25 -15.86
C SER A 154 -10.84 -17.16 -15.67
N LYS A 155 -11.01 -18.18 -16.53
CA LYS A 155 -12.16 -19.09 -16.52
C LYS A 155 -11.95 -20.38 -15.72
N LYS A 156 -10.77 -20.58 -15.12
CA LYS A 156 -10.50 -21.74 -14.27
C LYS A 156 -11.08 -21.47 -12.88
N LYS A 157 -11.71 -22.47 -12.27
CA LYS A 157 -12.10 -22.41 -10.86
C LYS A 157 -10.84 -22.30 -9.99
N ALA A 158 -10.89 -21.42 -9.00
CA ALA A 158 -9.82 -21.32 -8.01
C ALA A 158 -9.74 -22.67 -7.27
N LYS A 159 -8.54 -23.25 -7.18
CA LYS A 159 -8.29 -24.58 -6.65
C LYS A 159 -6.93 -24.62 -6.01
#